data_AF-A0A3B8V526-F1
#
_entry.id   AF-A0A3B8V526-F1
#
_cell.length_a   1.000
_cell.length_b   1.000
_cell.length_c   1.000
_cell.angle_alpha   90.00
_cell.angle_beta   90.00
_cell.angle_gamma   90.00
#
_symmetry.space_group_name_H-M   'P 1'
#
loop_
_entity.id
_entity.type
_entity.pdbx_description
1 polymer ?
#
loop_
_entity_poly.entity_id
_entity_poly.type
_entity_poly.pdbx_seq_one_letter_code
_entity_poly.pdbx_strand_id
1 'polypeptide(L)'
;NERMSVLQQNQNKFDNETVLRTVMLGFKKLVDIMDEKDALYANPDFSEEDGIRAGELEGEFAELGGYDAEYQAGQLLNALEIPEELHYSLMADLDAKQKV
;
A
#
# COMPACT_ATOMS: atom_id res chain seq x y z
N ASN A 1 7.42 -38.87 10.96
CA ASN A 1 6.66 -37.78 11.62
C ASN A 1 7.14 -36.46 11.09
N GLU A 2 6.71 -36.17 9.87
CA GLU A 2 6.96 -34.93 9.15
C GLU A 2 6.16 -33.82 9.82
N ARG A 3 6.81 -33.07 10.71
CA ARG A 3 6.31 -31.74 11.09
C ARG A 3 6.56 -30.84 9.89
N MET A 4 5.69 -30.93 8.87
CA MET A 4 5.45 -29.82 7.96
C MET A 4 4.94 -28.67 8.83
N SER A 5 5.88 -27.88 9.35
CA SER A 5 5.59 -26.52 9.77
C SER A 5 4.96 -25.89 8.55
N VAL A 6 3.66 -25.62 8.62
CA VAL A 6 2.96 -24.85 7.60
C VAL A 6 3.62 -23.47 7.67
N LEU A 7 4.67 -23.31 6.87
CA LEU A 7 5.15 -22.04 6.39
C LEU A 7 3.94 -21.46 5.67
N GLN A 8 3.09 -20.78 6.44
CA GLN A 8 2.06 -19.90 5.92
C GLN A 8 2.82 -18.74 5.31
N GLN A 9 3.51 -19.03 4.19
CA GLN A 9 3.99 -18.03 3.28
C GLN A 9 2.72 -17.33 2.84
N ASN A 10 2.47 -16.17 3.43
CA ASN A 10 1.51 -15.18 2.97
C ASN A 10 1.98 -14.62 1.61
N GLN A 11 2.51 -15.48 0.73
CA GLN A 11 3.05 -15.13 -0.58
C GLN A 11 1.96 -14.55 -1.48
N ASN A 12 0.70 -14.84 -1.15
CA ASN A 12 -0.48 -14.42 -1.88
C ASN A 12 -1.32 -13.38 -1.11
N LYS A 13 -0.84 -12.87 0.04
CA LYS A 13 -1.62 -11.93 0.87
C LYS A 13 -1.98 -10.64 0.13
N PHE A 14 -1.19 -10.29 -0.87
CA PHE A 14 -1.35 -9.10 -1.68
C PHE A 14 -1.74 -9.41 -3.12
N ASP A 15 -2.11 -10.65 -3.47
CA ASP A 15 -2.41 -11.04 -4.86
C ASP A 15 -3.53 -10.21 -5.49
N ASN A 16 -4.48 -9.73 -4.67
CA ASN A 16 -5.58 -8.85 -5.12
C ASN A 16 -5.25 -7.36 -5.05
N GLU A 17 -4.06 -7.00 -4.57
CA GLU A 17 -3.58 -5.62 -4.51
C GLU A 17 -2.69 -5.36 -5.73
N THR A 18 -2.60 -4.11 -6.14
CA THR A 18 -1.65 -3.73 -7.20
C THR A 18 -0.22 -3.82 -6.70
N VAL A 19 0.73 -3.97 -7.63
CA VAL A 19 2.15 -4.01 -7.30
C VAL A 19 2.60 -2.75 -6.56
N LEU A 20 2.15 -1.59 -7.03
CA LEU A 20 2.41 -0.31 -6.40
C LEU A 20 1.83 -0.24 -4.99
N ARG A 21 0.56 -0.63 -4.80
CA ARG A 21 -0.08 -0.65 -3.48
C ARG A 21 0.63 -1.62 -2.54
N THR A 22 1.15 -2.73 -3.04
CA THR A 22 1.92 -3.70 -2.24
C THR A 22 3.23 -3.14 -1.71
N VAL A 23 3.94 -2.34 -2.49
CA VAL A 23 5.14 -1.61 -2.01
C VAL A 23 4.75 -0.54 -1.01
N MET A 24 3.67 0.19 -1.27
CA MET A 24 3.11 1.18 -0.34
C MET A 24 2.69 0.53 0.99
N LEU A 25 2.18 -0.70 0.99
CA LEU A 25 1.86 -1.48 2.20
C LEU A 25 3.09 -1.78 3.06
N GLY A 26 4.30 -1.71 2.50
CA GLY A 26 5.55 -1.68 3.28
C GLY A 26 5.65 -0.44 4.17
N PHE A 27 5.07 0.67 3.75
CA PHE A 27 4.88 1.90 4.52
C PHE A 27 3.51 1.90 5.19
N LYS A 28 3.28 0.91 6.06
CA LYS A 28 1.99 0.68 6.71
C LYS A 28 1.34 1.94 7.28
N LYS A 29 2.11 2.79 7.96
CA LYS A 29 1.59 4.03 8.56
C LYS A 29 1.02 4.99 7.50
N LEU A 30 1.67 5.08 6.34
CA LEU A 30 1.20 5.92 5.25
C LEU A 30 -0.11 5.39 4.66
N VAL A 31 -0.18 4.07 4.40
CA VAL A 31 -1.39 3.44 3.86
C VAL A 31 -2.54 3.52 4.85
N ASP A 32 -2.29 3.31 6.14
CA ASP A 32 -3.31 3.46 7.19
C ASP A 32 -3.89 4.89 7.16
N ILE A 33 -3.05 5.93 7.03
CA ILE A 33 -3.49 7.33 6.90
C ILE A 33 -4.28 7.55 5.61
N MET A 34 -3.85 6.97 4.48
CA MET A 34 -4.58 7.08 3.21
C MET A 34 -5.97 6.44 3.29
N ASP A 35 -6.05 5.21 3.80
CA ASP A 35 -7.31 4.47 3.94
C ASP A 35 -8.25 5.16 4.96
N GLU A 36 -7.70 5.71 6.06
CA GLU A 36 -8.47 6.50 7.04
C GLU A 36 -9.01 7.79 6.42
N LYS A 37 -8.20 8.51 5.65
CA LYS A 37 -8.64 9.71 4.91
C LYS A 37 -9.73 9.38 3.88
N ASP A 38 -9.55 8.33 3.09
CA ASP A 38 -10.57 7.89 2.12
C ASP A 38 -11.88 7.51 2.82
N ALA A 39 -11.81 6.83 3.97
CA ALA A 39 -12.99 6.50 4.76
C ALA A 39 -13.69 7.76 5.31
N LEU A 40 -12.92 8.75 5.77
CA LEU A 40 -13.45 10.04 6.23
C LEU A 40 -14.13 10.79 5.08
N TYR A 41 -13.50 10.88 3.91
CA TYR A 41 -14.09 11.54 2.73
C TYR A 41 -15.29 10.79 2.14
N ALA A 42 -15.36 9.48 2.32
CA ALA A 42 -16.49 8.65 1.90
C ALA A 42 -17.69 8.72 2.87
N ASN A 43 -17.51 9.26 4.08
CA ASN A 43 -18.57 9.37 5.08
C ASN A 43 -19.61 10.43 4.67
N PRO A 44 -20.88 10.05 4.41
CA PRO A 44 -21.92 11.01 4.05
C PRO A 44 -22.35 11.92 5.21
N ASP A 45 -22.07 11.54 6.46
CA ASP A 45 -22.36 12.31 7.67
C ASP A 45 -21.10 13.04 8.21
N PHE A 46 -20.24 13.50 7.32
CA PHE A 46 -18.98 14.17 7.65
C PHE A 46 -19.18 15.28 8.69
N SER A 47 -18.59 15.08 9.88
CA SER A 47 -18.74 15.95 11.04
C SER A 47 -17.55 16.91 11.21
N GLU A 48 -17.68 17.87 12.12
CA GLU A 48 -16.59 18.80 12.45
C GLU A 48 -15.40 18.07 13.09
N GLU A 49 -15.64 16.99 13.84
CA GLU A 49 -14.60 16.11 14.39
C GLU A 49 -13.85 15.36 13.27
N ASP A 50 -14.56 14.89 12.25
CA ASP A 50 -13.95 14.27 11.06
C ASP A 50 -13.07 15.28 10.30
N GLY A 51 -13.49 16.54 10.24
CA GLY A 51 -12.70 17.64 9.67
C GLY A 51 -11.40 17.92 10.43
N ILE A 52 -11.44 17.92 11.76
CA ILE A 52 -10.24 18.05 12.60
C ILE A 52 -9.31 16.87 12.36
N ARG A 53 -9.87 15.64 12.36
CA ARG A 53 -9.11 14.42 12.15
C ARG A 53 -8.45 14.37 10.76
N ALA A 54 -9.18 14.76 9.71
CA ALA A 54 -8.66 14.86 8.36
C ALA A 54 -7.49 15.85 8.28
N GLY A 55 -7.56 16.98 8.99
CA GLY A 55 -6.48 17.96 9.07
C GLY A 55 -5.21 17.42 9.74
N GLU A 56 -5.34 16.66 10.84
CA GLU A 56 -4.21 15.99 11.49
C GLU A 56 -3.57 14.96 10.56
N LEU A 57 -4.40 14.13 9.91
CA LEU A 57 -3.97 13.10 8.97
C LEU A 57 -3.28 13.69 7.74
N GLU A 58 -3.74 14.83 7.21
CA GLU A 58 -3.02 15.57 6.14
C GLU A 58 -1.63 16.02 6.60
N GLY A 59 -1.50 16.50 7.84
CA GLY A 59 -0.22 16.87 8.43
C GLY A 59 0.73 15.68 8.51
N GLU A 60 0.28 14.57 9.11
CA GLU A 60 1.08 13.34 9.21
C GLU A 60 1.42 12.75 7.83
N PHE A 61 0.48 12.81 6.88
CA PHE A 61 0.72 12.37 5.50
C PHE A 61 1.82 13.19 4.83
N ALA A 62 1.81 14.52 4.99
CA ALA A 62 2.84 15.38 4.47
C ALA A 62 4.20 15.14 5.14
N GLU A 63 4.24 14.96 6.46
CA GLU A 63 5.47 14.69 7.21
C GLU A 63 6.12 13.35 6.83
N LEU A 64 5.31 12.33 6.54
CA LEU A 64 5.77 11.03 6.08
C LEU A 64 6.14 11.01 4.59
N GLY A 65 6.04 12.14 3.89
CA GLY A 65 6.35 12.25 2.47
C GLY A 65 5.33 11.56 1.58
N GLY A 66 4.05 11.52 1.97
CA GLY A 66 2.99 10.82 1.25
C GLY A 66 2.79 11.27 -0.19
N TYR A 67 3.03 12.56 -0.48
CA TYR A 67 3.00 13.08 -1.85
C TYR A 67 4.11 12.49 -2.74
N ASP A 68 5.25 12.16 -2.14
CA ASP A 68 6.38 11.51 -2.84
C ASP A 68 6.35 9.99 -2.70
N ALA A 69 5.53 9.43 -1.81
CA ALA A 69 5.56 8.01 -1.47
C ALA A 69 5.23 7.12 -2.67
N GLU A 70 4.25 7.50 -3.49
CA GLU A 70 3.94 6.77 -4.73
C GLU A 70 5.12 6.82 -5.72
N TYR A 71 5.74 7.99 -5.88
CA TYR A 71 6.92 8.14 -6.72
C TYR A 71 8.09 7.29 -6.20
N GLN A 72 8.35 7.30 -4.88
CA GLN A 72 9.38 6.49 -4.25
C GLN A 72 9.11 5.00 -4.39
N ALA A 73 7.85 4.56 -4.25
CA ALA A 73 7.44 3.18 -4.48
C ALA A 73 7.70 2.77 -5.94
N GLY A 74 7.33 3.61 -6.91
CA GLY A 74 7.64 3.38 -8.33
C GLY A 74 9.13 3.32 -8.62
N GLN A 75 9.94 4.19 -8.01
CA GLN A 75 11.41 4.14 -8.13
C GLN A 75 11.99 2.84 -7.55
N LEU A 76 11.45 2.35 -6.43
CA LEU A 76 11.87 1.09 -5.83
C LEU A 76 11.51 -0.11 -6.70
N LEU A 77 10.32 -0.11 -7.30
CA LEU A 77 9.90 -1.13 -8.28
C LEU A 77 10.80 -1.11 -9.53
N ASN A 78 11.12 0.07 -10.05
CA ASN A 78 12.04 0.21 -11.17
C ASN A 78 13.44 -0.33 -10.83
N ALA A 79 13.92 -0.10 -9.59
CA ALA A 79 15.20 -0.66 -9.12
C ALA A 79 15.18 -2.20 -8.98
N LEU A 80 14.00 -2.80 -8.83
CA LEU A 80 13.76 -4.24 -8.86
C LEU A 80 13.47 -4.78 -10.27
N GLU A 81 13.71 -3.96 -11.32
CA GLU A 81 13.44 -4.30 -12.72
C GLU A 81 11.96 -4.62 -13.01
N ILE A 82 11.04 -4.04 -12.22
CA ILE A 82 9.60 -4.11 -12.46
C ILE A 82 9.18 -2.84 -13.23
N PRO A 83 8.86 -2.97 -14.55
CA PRO A 83 8.49 -1.83 -15.37
C PRO A 83 7.17 -1.20 -14.92
N GLU A 84 7.02 0.10 -15.21
CA GLU A 84 5.86 0.92 -14.82
C GLU A 84 4.52 0.36 -15.31
N GLU A 85 4.51 -0.32 -16.45
CA GLU A 85 3.32 -1.02 -16.98
C GLU A 85 2.77 -2.09 -16.02
N LEU A 86 3.63 -2.65 -15.16
CA LEU A 86 3.25 -3.65 -14.16
C LEU A 86 2.89 -3.02 -12.80
N HIS A 87 3.12 -1.72 -12.58
CA HIS A 87 2.86 -1.09 -11.27
C HIS A 87 1.39 -1.15 -10.89
N TYR A 88 0.50 -1.03 -11.87
CA TYR A 88 -0.96 -1.11 -11.70
C TYR A 88 -1.54 -2.51 -11.96
N SER A 89 -0.70 -3.46 -12.37
CA SER A 89 -1.10 -4.86 -12.47
C SER A 89 -1.35 -5.43 -11.08
N LEU A 90 -2.16 -6.48 -11.00
CA LEU A 90 -2.30 -7.22 -9.76
C LEU A 90 -1.00 -7.94 -9.43
N MET A 91 -0.67 -8.04 -8.14
CA MET A 91 0.41 -8.92 -7.72
C MET A 91 0.17 -10.35 -8.20
N ALA A 92 -1.09 -10.81 -8.31
CA ALA A 92 -1.43 -12.12 -8.88
C ALA A 92 -0.83 -12.34 -10.28
N ASP A 93 -0.77 -11.30 -11.10
CA ASP A 93 -0.35 -11.36 -12.50
C ASP A 93 1.17 -11.29 -12.68
N LEU A 94 1.92 -10.97 -11.61
CA LEU A 94 3.38 -11.00 -11.63
C LEU A 94 3.92 -12.43 -11.67
N ASP A 95 5.00 -12.61 -12.43
CA ASP A 95 5.71 -13.88 -12.49
C ASP A 95 6.29 -14.23 -11.10
N ALA A 96 6.31 -15.51 -10.74
CA ALA A 96 6.77 -15.93 -9.41
C ALA A 96 8.20 -15.47 -9.10
N LYS A 97 9.05 -15.27 -10.13
CA LYS A 97 10.40 -14.71 -10.02
C LYS A 97 10.45 -13.22 -9.66
N GLN A 98 9.38 -12.48 -9.95
CA GLN A 98 9.21 -11.07 -9.60
C GLN A 98 8.59 -10.87 -8.21
N LYS A 99 8.05 -11.95 -7.59
CA LYS A 99 7.47 -11.94 -6.24
C LYS A 99 8.44 -12.38 -5.12
N VAL A 100 9.70 -12.70 -5.44
CA VAL A 100 10.64 -13.40 -4.53
C VAL A 100 11.39 -12.43 -3.61
#